data_AF-A0A150P6X9-F1
#
_entry.id   AF-A0A150P6X9-F1
#
_cell.length_a   1.000
_cell.length_b   1.000
_cell.length_c   1.000
_cell.angle_alpha   90.00
_cell.angle_beta   90.00
_cell.angle_gamma   90.00
#
_symmetry.space_group_name_H-M   'P 1'
#
loop_
_entity.id
_entity.type
_entity.pdbx_description
1 polymer ?
#
loop_
_entity_poly.entity_id
_entity_poly.type
_entity_poly.pdbx_seq_one_letter_code
_entity_poly.pdbx_strand_id
1 'polypeptide(L)'
;YHFASIDALLAAAFTRHAEAVAARFEERMRAARDRDAAVDCLVEHLSSDLLGSSRDLVLSVELYVAAARRPALRAVTQAWMQRSRRALELHFDPVTARELDALVEGLVLHSALSTDPMTAEQIRHAIRRFTG
;
A
#
# COMPACT_ATOMS: atom_id res chain seq x y z
N TYR A 1 -3.07 32.15 6.32
CA TYR A 1 -2.96 31.37 5.06
C TYR A 1 -2.19 30.10 5.40
N HIS A 2 -2.77 28.90 5.28
CA HIS A 2 -2.25 27.67 5.91
C HIS A 2 -1.13 26.96 5.15
N PHE A 3 -0.96 27.21 3.84
CA PHE A 3 0.05 26.57 3.00
C PHE A 3 0.81 27.60 2.17
N ALA A 4 2.14 27.48 2.13
CA ALA A 4 3.01 28.41 1.42
C ALA A 4 3.02 28.18 -0.11
N SER A 5 2.58 27.01 -0.59
CA SER A 5 2.55 26.66 -2.02
C SER A 5 1.57 25.52 -2.29
N ILE A 6 1.28 25.27 -3.57
CA ILE A 6 0.52 24.09 -4.02
C ILE A 6 1.22 22.78 -3.65
N ASP A 7 2.56 22.75 -3.68
CA ASP A 7 3.34 21.57 -3.30
C ASP A 7 3.21 21.28 -1.80
N ALA A 8 3.17 22.33 -0.96
CA ALA A 8 2.93 22.19 0.47
C ALA A 8 1.51 21.68 0.76
N LEU A 9 0.51 22.16 0.01
CA LEU A 9 -0.86 21.67 0.11
C LEU A 9 -0.98 20.21 -0.32
N LEU A 10 -0.40 19.84 -1.47
CA LEU A 10 -0.43 18.46 -1.98
C LEU A 10 0.32 17.50 -1.05
N ALA A 11 1.49 17.90 -0.53
CA ALA A 11 2.22 17.10 0.44
C ALA A 11 1.38 16.84 1.69
N ALA A 12 0.70 17.86 2.24
CA ALA A 12 -0.16 17.67 3.39
C ALA A 12 -1.38 16.77 3.09
N ALA A 13 -2.00 16.94 1.92
CA ALA A 13 -3.14 16.12 1.50
C ALA A 13 -2.76 14.64 1.31
N PHE A 14 -1.66 14.37 0.59
CA PHE A 14 -1.18 13.01 0.37
C PHE A 14 -0.65 12.37 1.64
N THR A 15 0.01 13.12 2.53
CA THR A 15 0.42 12.61 3.85
C THR A 15 -0.79 12.14 4.63
N ARG A 16 -1.86 12.95 4.70
CA ARG A 16 -3.09 12.55 5.41
C ARG A 16 -3.72 11.30 4.79
N HIS A 17 -3.73 11.18 3.46
CA HIS A 17 -4.25 9.99 2.79
C HIS A 17 -3.40 8.75 3.11
N ALA A 18 -2.08 8.84 2.95
CA ALA A 18 -1.15 7.76 3.24
C ALA A 18 -1.20 7.32 4.70
N GLU A 19 -1.31 8.27 5.65
CA GLU A 19 -1.47 7.97 7.07
C GLU A 19 -2.77 7.20 7.36
N ALA A 20 -3.88 7.56 6.72
CA ALA A 20 -5.15 6.88 6.91
C ALA A 20 -5.13 5.45 6.36
N VAL A 21 -4.55 5.25 5.18
CA VAL A 21 -4.40 3.92 4.57
C VAL A 21 -3.44 3.06 5.39
N ALA A 22 -2.28 3.61 5.78
CA ALA A 22 -1.31 2.92 6.62
C ALA A 22 -1.88 2.52 7.99
N ALA A 23 -2.63 3.41 8.66
CA ALA A 23 -3.22 3.12 9.95
C ALA A 23 -4.20 1.93 9.90
N ARG A 24 -5.03 1.89 8.85
CA ARG A 24 -5.98 0.77 8.63
C ARG A 24 -5.24 -0.54 8.35
N PHE A 25 -4.18 -0.49 7.56
CA PHE A 25 -3.35 -1.67 7.28
C PHE A 25 -2.63 -2.17 8.54
N GLU A 26 -2.04 -1.27 9.32
CA GLU A 26 -1.40 -1.59 10.60
C GLU A 26 -2.38 -2.23 11.59
N GLU A 27 -3.61 -1.73 11.70
CA GLU A 27 -4.65 -2.29 12.56
C GLU A 27 -4.99 -3.74 12.16
N ARG A 28 -5.16 -4.00 10.86
CA ARG A 28 -5.40 -5.36 10.34
C ARG A 28 -4.23 -6.30 10.63
N MET A 29 -3.00 -5.85 10.37
CA MET A 29 -1.81 -6.64 10.67
C MET A 29 -1.67 -6.94 12.17
N ARG A 30 -1.97 -5.98 13.07
CA ARG A 30 -1.98 -6.25 14.52
C ARG A 30 -3.05 -7.23 14.96
N ALA A 31 -4.20 -7.25 14.28
CA ALA A 31 -5.31 -8.14 14.60
C ALA A 31 -5.11 -9.57 14.08
N ALA A 32 -4.28 -9.77 13.05
CA ALA A 32 -3.93 -11.09 12.55
C ALA A 32 -3.17 -11.90 13.63
N ARG A 33 -3.57 -13.16 13.82
CA ARG A 33 -3.04 -14.01 14.90
C ARG A 33 -1.82 -14.83 14.49
N ASP A 34 -1.65 -15.02 13.20
CA ASP A 34 -0.61 -15.84 12.59
C ASP A 34 -0.37 -15.37 11.15
N ARG A 35 0.62 -16.00 10.51
CA ARG A 35 1.06 -15.68 9.16
C ARG A 35 -0.04 -15.87 8.12
N ASP A 36 -0.87 -16.91 8.25
CA ASP A 36 -1.96 -17.19 7.31
C ASP A 36 -3.05 -16.11 7.41
N ALA A 37 -3.43 -15.74 8.63
CA ALA A 37 -4.33 -14.63 8.87
C ALA A 37 -3.77 -13.30 8.33
N ALA A 38 -2.45 -13.08 8.45
CA ALA A 38 -1.81 -11.89 7.88
C ALA A 38 -1.88 -11.87 6.35
N VAL A 39 -1.67 -13.02 5.69
CA VAL A 39 -1.85 -13.15 4.24
C VAL A 39 -3.30 -12.86 3.84
N ASP A 40 -4.28 -13.40 4.56
CA ASP A 40 -5.69 -13.13 4.26
C ASP A 40 -6.06 -11.65 4.48
N CYS A 41 -5.56 -11.03 5.55
CA CYS A 41 -5.69 -9.59 5.78
C CYS A 41 -5.05 -8.74 4.67
N LEU A 42 -3.90 -9.18 4.12
CA LEU A 42 -3.23 -8.51 3.02
C LEU A 42 -4.04 -8.60 1.72
N VAL A 43 -4.57 -9.78 1.39
CA VAL A 43 -5.42 -10.00 0.21
C VAL A 43 -6.70 -9.15 0.30
N GLU A 44 -7.32 -9.12 1.48
CA GLU A 44 -8.50 -8.29 1.75
C GLU A 44 -8.18 -6.80 1.62
N HIS A 45 -7.02 -6.35 2.12
CA HIS A 45 -6.56 -4.98 1.94
C HIS A 45 -6.38 -4.60 0.48
N LEU A 46 -5.72 -5.46 -0.30
CA LEU A 46 -5.54 -5.24 -1.73
C LEU A 46 -6.87 -5.17 -2.47
N SER A 47 -7.74 -6.16 -2.23
CA SER A 47 -8.97 -6.33 -3.01
C SER A 47 -10.04 -5.30 -2.65
N SER A 48 -10.18 -4.96 -1.37
CA SER A 48 -11.28 -4.13 -0.86
C SER A 48 -10.90 -2.66 -0.80
N ASP A 49 -9.69 -2.36 -0.32
CA ASP A 49 -9.28 -0.99 -0.05
C ASP A 49 -8.56 -0.36 -1.24
N LEU A 50 -7.53 -1.03 -1.77
CA LEU A 50 -6.67 -0.46 -2.80
C LEU A 50 -7.24 -0.63 -4.20
N LEU A 51 -7.93 -1.74 -4.49
CA LEU A 51 -8.56 -2.01 -5.78
C LEU A 51 -10.07 -1.78 -5.76
N GLY A 52 -10.73 -2.05 -4.65
CA GLY A 52 -12.19 -1.90 -4.50
C GLY A 52 -12.66 -0.44 -4.36
N SER A 53 -11.78 0.47 -3.89
CA SER A 53 -12.07 1.91 -3.82
C SER A 53 -11.40 2.64 -4.97
N SER A 54 -12.20 3.03 -5.98
CA SER A 54 -11.71 3.85 -7.11
C SER A 54 -11.00 5.13 -6.65
N ARG A 55 -11.44 5.71 -5.52
CA ARG A 55 -10.81 6.90 -4.95
C ARG A 55 -9.41 6.61 -4.37
N ASP A 56 -9.29 5.60 -3.52
CA ASP A 56 -8.01 5.28 -2.87
C ASP A 56 -6.99 4.81 -3.91
N LEU A 57 -7.47 4.08 -4.93
CA LEU A 57 -6.64 3.66 -6.06
C LEU A 57 -6.06 4.84 -6.82
N VAL A 58 -6.93 5.76 -7.28
CA VAL A 58 -6.51 6.93 -8.06
C VAL A 58 -5.54 7.80 -7.25
N LEU A 59 -5.83 8.05 -5.98
CA LEU A 59 -4.94 8.84 -5.12
C LEU A 59 -3.56 8.18 -4.91
N SER A 60 -3.51 6.86 -4.78
CA SER A 60 -2.25 6.11 -4.67
C SER A 60 -1.43 6.23 -5.96
N VAL A 61 -2.06 6.05 -7.12
CA VAL A 61 -1.39 6.18 -8.43
C VAL A 61 -0.93 7.63 -8.68
N GLU A 62 -1.77 8.62 -8.39
CA GLU A 62 -1.42 10.04 -8.51
C GLU A 62 -0.23 10.40 -7.62
N LEU A 63 -0.20 9.91 -6.37
CA LEU A 63 0.94 10.09 -5.47
C LEU A 63 2.23 9.51 -6.07
N TYR A 64 2.20 8.30 -6.63
CA TYR A 64 3.39 7.69 -7.25
C TYR A 64 3.88 8.46 -8.47
N VAL A 65 2.97 8.86 -9.36
CA VAL A 65 3.32 9.69 -10.53
C VAL A 65 3.92 11.04 -10.08
N ALA A 66 3.34 11.66 -9.05
CA ALA A 66 3.81 12.95 -8.55
C ALA A 66 5.16 12.83 -7.83
N ALA A 67 5.36 11.78 -7.00
CA ALA A 67 6.60 11.49 -6.29
C ALA A 67 7.78 11.17 -7.23
N ALA A 68 7.50 10.64 -8.43
CA ALA A 68 8.51 10.45 -9.46
C ALA A 68 9.17 11.80 -9.87
N ARG A 69 8.40 12.89 -9.87
CA ARG A 69 8.84 14.22 -10.32
C ARG A 69 9.15 15.20 -9.18
N ARG A 70 8.62 14.96 -7.97
CA ARG A 70 8.66 15.93 -6.85
C ARG A 70 9.32 15.31 -5.61
N PRO A 71 10.55 15.73 -5.25
CA PRO A 71 11.27 15.17 -4.10
C PRO A 71 10.51 15.24 -2.77
N ALA A 72 9.73 16.31 -2.53
CA ALA A 72 8.92 16.46 -1.33
C ALA A 72 7.85 15.35 -1.19
N LEU A 73 7.23 14.93 -2.30
CA LEU A 73 6.24 13.85 -2.30
C LEU A 73 6.89 12.47 -2.22
N ARG A 74 8.13 12.32 -2.70
CA ARG A 74 8.91 11.09 -2.51
C ARG A 74 9.14 10.79 -1.03
N ALA A 75 9.33 11.80 -0.20
CA ALA A 75 9.45 11.62 1.25
C ALA A 75 8.13 11.08 1.86
N VAL A 76 6.99 11.55 1.38
CA VAL A 76 5.66 11.04 1.79
C VAL A 76 5.50 9.57 1.42
N THR A 77 5.79 9.21 0.16
CA THR A 77 5.75 7.82 -0.30
C THR A 77 6.70 6.92 0.51
N GLN A 78 7.93 7.38 0.77
CA GLN A 78 8.91 6.62 1.55
C GLN A 78 8.44 6.38 2.99
N ALA A 79 7.83 7.38 3.62
CA ALA A 79 7.27 7.23 4.97
C ALA A 79 6.11 6.22 5.00
N TRP A 80 5.26 6.23 3.98
CA TRP A 80 4.20 5.25 3.83
C TRP A 80 4.73 3.82 3.67
N MET A 81 5.69 3.60 2.76
CA MET A 81 6.34 2.29 2.54
C MET A 81 7.00 1.76 3.83
N GLN A 82 7.65 2.63 4.61
CA GLN A 82 8.23 2.23 5.89
C GLN A 82 7.17 1.75 6.90
N ARG A 83 6.01 2.41 6.95
CA ARG A 83 4.90 2.00 7.82
C ARG A 83 4.28 0.68 7.38
N SER A 84 4.02 0.53 6.08
CA SER A 84 3.55 -0.72 5.47
C SER A 84 4.49 -1.89 5.83
N ARG A 85 5.80 -1.73 5.59
CA ARG A 85 6.80 -2.74 5.92
C ARG A 85 6.83 -3.08 7.40
N ARG A 86 6.78 -2.09 8.29
CA ARG A 86 6.78 -2.33 9.74
C ARG A 86 5.53 -3.09 10.20
N ALA A 87 4.40 -2.91 9.52
CA ALA A 87 3.20 -3.68 9.79
C ALA A 87 3.37 -5.14 9.32
N LEU A 88 3.97 -5.37 8.15
CA LEU A 88 4.29 -6.71 7.65
C LEU A 88 5.30 -7.43 8.55
N GLU A 89 6.29 -6.72 9.09
CA GLU A 89 7.30 -7.26 10.01
C GLU A 89 6.72 -7.83 11.32
N LEU A 90 5.43 -7.62 11.61
CA LEU A 90 4.73 -8.31 12.70
C LEU A 90 4.58 -9.82 12.46
N HIS A 91 4.58 -10.26 11.19
CA HIS A 91 4.29 -11.63 10.77
C HIS A 91 5.34 -12.24 9.84
N PHE A 92 6.21 -11.42 9.27
CA PHE A 92 7.24 -11.82 8.32
C PHE A 92 8.60 -11.30 8.77
N ASP A 93 9.66 -12.02 8.41
CA ASP A 93 11.02 -11.49 8.63
C ASP A 93 11.25 -10.23 7.76
N PRO A 94 12.23 -9.38 8.11
CA PRO A 94 12.44 -8.10 7.42
C PRO A 94 12.72 -8.22 5.91
N VAL A 95 13.30 -9.34 5.44
CA VAL A 95 13.55 -9.56 4.02
C VAL A 95 12.23 -9.84 3.32
N THR A 96 11.49 -10.83 3.80
CA THR A 96 10.16 -11.17 3.25
C THR A 96 9.21 -9.98 3.29
N ALA A 97 9.18 -9.21 4.39
CA ALA A 97 8.33 -8.03 4.52
C ALA A 97 8.68 -6.95 3.48
N ARG A 98 9.97 -6.72 3.21
CA ARG A 98 10.41 -5.76 2.20
C ARG A 98 10.01 -6.18 0.79
N GLU A 99 10.14 -7.46 0.47
CA GLU A 99 9.81 -7.97 -0.85
C GLU A 99 8.29 -8.05 -1.07
N LEU A 100 7.52 -8.42 -0.03
CA LEU A 100 6.06 -8.37 -0.04
C LEU A 100 5.53 -6.95 -0.26
N ASP A 101 6.09 -5.96 0.44
CA ASP A 101 5.78 -4.55 0.26
C ASP A 101 5.93 -4.13 -1.22
N ALA A 102 7.05 -4.49 -1.86
CA ALA A 102 7.26 -4.19 -3.28
C ALA A 102 6.32 -4.98 -4.22
N LEU A 103 6.04 -6.25 -3.93
CA LEU A 103 5.12 -7.08 -4.70
C LEU A 103 3.70 -6.50 -4.68
N VAL A 104 3.24 -6.07 -3.50
CA VAL A 104 1.94 -5.43 -3.28
C VAL A 104 1.78 -4.19 -4.15
N GLU A 105 2.78 -3.31 -4.17
CA GLU A 105 2.76 -2.11 -5.02
C GLU A 105 2.69 -2.46 -6.52
N GLY A 106 3.47 -3.46 -6.94
CA GLY A 106 3.44 -3.95 -8.32
C GLY A 106 2.07 -4.51 -8.70
N LEU A 107 1.44 -5.28 -7.82
CA LEU A 107 0.11 -5.85 -8.03
C LEU A 107 -0.97 -4.78 -8.12
N VAL A 108 -0.93 -3.77 -7.24
CA VAL A 108 -1.89 -2.66 -7.26
C VAL A 108 -1.77 -1.88 -8.56
N LEU A 109 -0.55 -1.42 -8.90
CA LEU A 109 -0.35 -0.62 -10.10
C LEU A 109 -0.67 -1.41 -11.38
N HIS A 110 -0.26 -2.68 -11.46
CA HIS A 110 -0.58 -3.52 -12.61
C HIS A 110 -2.07 -3.79 -12.73
N SER A 111 -2.76 -4.09 -11.62
CA SER A 111 -4.21 -4.34 -11.64
C SER A 111 -5.01 -3.08 -12.00
N ALA A 112 -4.54 -1.91 -11.57
CA ALA A 112 -5.17 -0.62 -11.89
C ALA A 112 -5.14 -0.28 -13.39
N LEU A 113 -4.09 -0.73 -14.08
CA LEU A 113 -3.85 -0.46 -15.50
C LEU A 113 -4.30 -1.62 -16.40
N SER A 114 -4.54 -2.80 -15.83
CA SER A 114 -4.92 -3.99 -16.58
C SER A 114 -6.39 -3.95 -17.01
N THR A 115 -6.65 -4.38 -18.24
CA THR A 115 -8.01 -4.70 -18.71
C THR A 115 -8.47 -6.10 -18.28
N ASP A 116 -7.57 -6.88 -17.69
CA ASP A 116 -7.81 -8.22 -17.14
C ASP A 116 -7.04 -8.34 -15.80
N PRO A 117 -7.49 -7.66 -14.73
CA PRO A 117 -6.80 -7.68 -13.45
C PRO A 117 -6.95 -9.06 -12.77
N MET A 118 -5.96 -9.40 -11.93
CA MET A 118 -6.03 -10.63 -11.14
C MET A 118 -7.24 -10.62 -10.21
N THR A 119 -7.90 -11.78 -10.07
CA THR A 119 -8.92 -11.99 -9.05
C THR A 119 -8.29 -12.03 -7.65
N ALA A 120 -9.10 -11.77 -6.60
CA ALA A 120 -8.65 -11.89 -5.21
C ALA A 120 -8.04 -13.27 -4.90
N GLU A 121 -8.55 -14.33 -5.53
CA GLU A 121 -8.03 -15.69 -5.37
C GLU A 121 -6.68 -15.88 -6.06
N GLN A 122 -6.48 -15.32 -7.25
CA GLN A 122 -5.18 -15.31 -7.92
C GLN A 122 -4.14 -14.49 -7.13
N ILE A 123 -4.53 -13.36 -6.55
CA ILE A 123 -3.67 -12.54 -5.67
C ILE A 123 -3.28 -13.34 -4.42
N ARG A 124 -4.25 -13.99 -3.76
CA ARG A 124 -4.00 -14.87 -2.62
C ARG A 124 -3.01 -15.98 -2.98
N HIS A 125 -3.22 -16.63 -4.12
CA HIS A 125 -2.32 -17.68 -4.60
C HIS A 125 -0.89 -17.15 -4.81
N ALA A 126 -0.74 -15.98 -5.44
CA ALA A 126 0.57 -15.37 -5.67
C ALA A 126 1.29 -15.02 -4.36
N ILE A 127 0.59 -14.42 -3.39
CA ILE A 127 1.16 -14.08 -2.09
C ILE A 127 1.57 -15.35 -1.33
N ARG A 128 0.71 -16.38 -1.27
CA ARG A 128 1.05 -17.64 -0.59
C ARG A 128 2.27 -18.32 -1.22
N ARG A 129 2.34 -18.35 -2.55
CA ARG A 129 3.51 -18.89 -3.27
C ARG A 129 4.79 -18.12 -2.93
N PHE A 130 4.69 -16.81 -2.74
CA PHE A 130 5.81 -15.96 -2.38
C PHE A 130 6.26 -16.19 -0.93
N THR A 131 5.31 -16.33 0.00
CA THR A 131 5.60 -16.49 1.42
C THR A 131 6.01 -17.91 1.80
N GLY A 132 5.58 -18.94 1.06
CA GLY A 132 5.86 -20.34 1.40
C GLY A 132 4.87 -20.90 2.40
#